data_AF-A0A7S0BP82-F1
#
_entry.id   AF-A0A7S0BP82-F1
#
_cell.length_a   1.000
_cell.length_b   1.000
_cell.length_c   1.000
_cell.angle_alpha   90.00
_cell.angle_beta   90.00
_cell.angle_gamma   90.00
#
_symmetry.space_group_name_H-M   'P 1'
#
loop_
_entity.id
_entity.type
_entity.pdbx_description
1 polymer ?
#
loop_
_entity_poly.entity_id
_entity_poly.type
_entity_poly.pdbx_seq_one_letter_code
_entity_poly.pdbx_strand_id
1 'polypeptide(L)'
;EKLAIGVHLIKAIFLEARALLKKPTNDDEAENASFAAVILNPDCSPAWTIRKDLVRRGFISESQELFVNAVVLSRSSKEFEPWAHRRFLLKRIKWTTRTKEVEVGLCSKAAAANGSNYYAWTHRIIVANSMNTDELLSENEKVLQFLSLHVRDCSAWHYRRYLLQRLGRLKEDR
;
A
#
# COMPACT_ATOMS: atom_id res chain seq x y z
N GLU A 1 -4.47 -0.80 -23.23
CA GLU A 1 -4.37 0.66 -23.42
C GLU A 1 -3.91 1.34 -22.14
N LYS A 2 -3.13 2.42 -22.23
CA LYS A 2 -2.86 3.30 -21.07
C LYS A 2 -3.92 4.39 -21.07
N LEU A 3 -4.76 4.44 -20.03
CA LEU A 3 -5.69 5.55 -19.82
C LEU A 3 -4.89 6.82 -19.51
N ALA A 4 -5.15 7.89 -20.26
CA ALA A 4 -4.53 9.20 -20.06
C ALA A 4 -5.63 10.26 -19.89
N ILE A 5 -5.50 11.09 -18.85
CA ILE A 5 -6.37 12.25 -18.59
C ILE A 5 -5.60 13.50 -19.00
N GLY A 6 -6.22 14.38 -19.78
CA GLY A 6 -5.63 15.66 -20.15
C GLY A 6 -5.27 16.47 -18.90
N VAL A 7 -4.02 16.94 -18.79
CA VAL A 7 -3.52 17.63 -17.57
C VAL A 7 -4.38 18.83 -17.17
N HIS A 8 -4.96 19.53 -18.15
CA HIS A 8 -5.85 20.67 -17.95
C HIS A 8 -7.17 20.29 -17.25
N LEU A 9 -7.60 19.03 -17.34
CA LEU A 9 -8.82 18.54 -16.72
C LEU A 9 -8.61 18.02 -15.30
N ILE A 10 -7.38 17.65 -14.92
CA ILE A 10 -7.08 17.02 -13.62
C ILE A 10 -7.62 17.85 -12.45
N LYS A 11 -7.36 19.16 -12.45
CA LYS A 11 -7.81 20.05 -11.37
C LYS A 11 -9.33 20.18 -11.34
N ALA A 12 -9.98 20.30 -12.49
CA ALA A 12 -11.43 20.43 -12.58
C ALA A 12 -12.12 19.16 -12.06
N ILE A 13 -11.73 17.99 -12.57
CA ILE A 13 -12.28 16.69 -12.17
C ILE A 13 -12.05 16.45 -10.68
N PHE A 14 -10.85 16.75 -10.16
CA PHE A 14 -10.58 16.57 -8.73
C PHE A 14 -11.46 17.48 -7.85
N LEU A 15 -11.66 18.74 -8.23
CA LEU A 15 -12.49 19.67 -7.47
C LEU A 15 -13.97 19.26 -7.49
N GLU A 16 -14.46 18.81 -8.63
CA GLU A 16 -15.81 18.27 -8.78
C GLU A 16 -16.00 17.03 -7.92
N ALA A 17 -15.12 16.03 -8.05
CA ALA A 17 -15.15 14.84 -7.21
C ALA A 17 -15.14 15.19 -5.72
N ARG A 18 -14.25 16.11 -5.29
CA ARG A 18 -14.17 16.57 -3.90
C ARG A 18 -15.43 17.29 -3.42
N ALA A 19 -16.15 17.99 -4.30
CA ALA A 19 -17.43 18.59 -3.96
C ALA A 19 -18.49 17.52 -3.69
N LEU A 20 -18.56 16.48 -4.55
CA LEU A 20 -19.48 15.35 -4.38
C LEU A 20 -19.23 14.57 -3.09
N LEU A 21 -17.97 14.42 -2.66
CA LEU A 21 -17.63 13.75 -1.40
C LEU A 21 -18.26 14.40 -0.15
N LYS A 22 -18.61 15.69 -0.20
CA LYS A 22 -19.21 16.36 0.97
C LYS A 22 -20.63 15.89 1.23
N LYS A 23 -21.36 15.54 0.19
CA LYS A 23 -22.77 15.14 0.26
C LYS A 23 -23.12 14.27 -0.95
N PRO A 24 -22.64 13.01 -0.99
CA PRO A 24 -23.03 12.08 -2.04
C PRO A 24 -24.54 11.81 -1.93
N THR A 25 -25.21 11.72 -3.08
CA THR A 25 -26.65 11.44 -3.16
C THR A 25 -26.95 9.95 -2.98
N ASN A 26 -26.02 9.08 -3.37
CA ASN A 26 -26.09 7.63 -3.22
C ASN A 26 -24.68 7.01 -3.12
N ASP A 27 -24.60 5.70 -2.88
CA ASP A 27 -23.33 4.98 -2.70
C ASP A 27 -22.52 4.86 -4.00
N ASP A 28 -23.18 4.74 -5.16
CA ASP A 28 -22.49 4.71 -6.46
C ASP A 28 -21.76 6.02 -6.75
N GLU A 29 -22.38 7.16 -6.43
CA GLU A 29 -21.75 8.47 -6.54
C GLU A 29 -20.61 8.63 -5.54
N ALA A 30 -20.79 8.16 -4.30
CA ALA A 30 -19.74 8.15 -3.30
C ALA A 30 -18.53 7.30 -3.73
N GLU A 31 -18.76 6.13 -4.33
CA GLU A 31 -17.71 5.27 -4.88
C GLU A 31 -16.97 5.96 -6.02
N ASN A 32 -17.69 6.46 -7.02
CA ASN A 32 -17.11 7.07 -8.22
C ASN A 32 -16.34 8.36 -7.89
N ALA A 33 -16.92 9.24 -7.07
CA ALA A 33 -16.27 10.46 -6.64
C ALA A 33 -15.02 10.16 -5.79
N SER A 34 -15.09 9.18 -4.89
CA SER A 34 -13.94 8.83 -4.06
C SER A 34 -12.83 8.16 -4.87
N PHE A 35 -13.18 7.34 -5.87
CA PHE A 35 -12.23 6.74 -6.82
C PHE A 35 -11.49 7.81 -7.62
N ALA A 36 -12.24 8.74 -8.24
CA ALA A 36 -11.65 9.85 -8.98
C ALA A 36 -10.72 10.68 -8.10
N ALA A 37 -11.15 10.99 -6.86
CA ALA A 37 -10.35 11.77 -5.93
C ALA A 37 -9.02 11.09 -5.56
N VAL A 38 -9.00 9.78 -5.22
CA VAL A 38 -7.75 9.09 -4.82
C VAL A 38 -6.80 8.84 -5.99
N ILE A 39 -7.31 8.64 -7.20
CA ILE A 39 -6.48 8.45 -8.41
C ILE A 39 -5.81 9.76 -8.82
N LEU A 40 -6.51 10.90 -8.68
CA LEU A 40 -5.98 12.21 -9.05
C LEU A 40 -5.14 12.84 -7.92
N ASN A 41 -5.52 12.61 -6.67
CA ASN A 41 -4.80 13.12 -5.50
C ASN A 41 -4.84 12.09 -4.34
N PRO A 42 -3.76 11.30 -4.18
CA PRO A 42 -3.66 10.26 -3.15
C PRO A 42 -3.68 10.81 -1.72
N ASP A 43 -3.45 12.11 -1.49
CA ASP A 43 -3.51 12.73 -0.16
C ASP A 43 -4.94 13.19 0.23
N CYS A 44 -5.96 12.85 -0.56
CA CYS A 44 -7.34 13.19 -0.25
C CYS A 44 -7.92 12.30 0.87
N SER A 45 -7.62 12.61 2.15
CA SER A 45 -8.13 11.87 3.31
C SER A 45 -9.67 11.67 3.36
N PRO A 46 -10.51 12.65 2.94
CA PRO A 46 -11.96 12.44 2.86
C PRO A 46 -12.36 11.29 1.91
N ALA A 47 -11.67 11.17 0.77
CA ALA A 47 -11.94 10.11 -0.19
C ALA A 47 -11.62 8.74 0.41
N TRP A 48 -10.46 8.59 1.06
CA TRP A 48 -10.11 7.34 1.74
C TRP A 48 -11.07 6.99 2.88
N THR A 49 -11.58 7.99 3.60
CA THR A 49 -12.59 7.78 4.65
C THR A 49 -13.88 7.19 4.08
N ILE A 50 -14.38 7.75 2.97
CA ILE A 50 -15.56 7.23 2.26
C ILE A 50 -15.31 5.82 1.76
N ARG A 51 -14.17 5.55 1.11
CA ARG A 51 -13.83 4.19 0.64
C ARG A 51 -13.77 3.17 1.78
N LYS A 52 -13.20 3.54 2.94
CA LYS A 52 -13.20 2.69 4.14
C LYS A 52 -14.63 2.39 4.62
N ASP A 53 -15.54 3.37 4.57
CA ASP A 53 -16.95 3.16 4.93
C ASP A 53 -17.65 2.20 3.96
N LEU A 54 -17.52 2.43 2.65
CA LEU A 54 -18.09 1.57 1.61
C LEU A 54 -17.60 0.11 1.71
N VAL A 55 -16.31 -0.09 2.01
CA VAL A 55 -15.76 -1.43 2.28
C VAL A 55 -16.33 -2.04 3.56
N ARG A 56 -16.48 -1.27 4.65
CA ARG A 56 -17.06 -1.79 5.91
C ARG A 56 -18.49 -2.26 5.72
N ARG A 57 -19.26 -1.54 4.91
CA ARG A 57 -20.65 -1.84 4.57
C ARG A 57 -20.79 -2.96 3.54
N GLY A 58 -19.69 -3.45 2.96
CA GLY A 58 -19.70 -4.48 1.93
C GLY A 58 -20.17 -4.00 0.55
N PHE A 59 -20.27 -2.69 0.34
CA PHE A 59 -20.62 -2.12 -0.97
C PHE A 59 -19.47 -2.29 -1.96
N ILE A 60 -18.24 -2.11 -1.49
CA ILE A 60 -17.00 -2.41 -2.25
C ILE A 60 -16.34 -3.65 -1.66
N SER A 61 -15.99 -4.63 -2.49
CA SER A 61 -15.26 -5.81 -2.03
C SER A 61 -13.79 -5.48 -1.73
N GLU A 62 -13.21 -6.12 -0.71
CA GLU A 62 -11.80 -5.92 -0.35
C GLU A 62 -10.84 -6.26 -1.50
N SER A 63 -11.17 -7.25 -2.33
CA SER A 63 -10.33 -7.68 -3.46
C SER A 63 -10.29 -6.64 -4.58
N GLN A 64 -11.44 -6.08 -4.96
CA GLN A 64 -11.51 -4.96 -5.91
C GLN A 64 -10.78 -3.74 -5.35
N GLU A 65 -10.96 -3.45 -4.06
CA GLU A 65 -10.33 -2.29 -3.45
C GLU A 65 -8.81 -2.41 -3.34
N LEU A 66 -8.29 -3.61 -3.09
CA LEU A 66 -6.85 -3.87 -3.12
C LEU A 66 -6.24 -3.64 -4.51
N PHE A 67 -6.99 -3.89 -5.57
CA PHE A 67 -6.58 -3.61 -6.95
C PHE A 67 -6.54 -2.10 -7.21
N VAL A 68 -7.60 -1.36 -6.87
CA VAL A 68 -7.63 0.11 -6.98
C VAL A 68 -6.47 0.73 -6.21
N ASN A 69 -6.27 0.30 -4.96
CA ASN A 69 -5.18 0.78 -4.12
C ASN A 69 -3.79 0.47 -4.70
N ALA A 70 -3.61 -0.68 -5.36
CA ALA A 70 -2.35 -1.01 -6.03
C ALA A 70 -2.08 -0.08 -7.23
N VAL A 71 -3.11 0.33 -7.98
CA VAL A 71 -3.00 1.32 -9.06
C VAL A 71 -2.56 2.66 -8.50
N VAL A 72 -3.17 3.13 -7.41
CA VAL A 72 -2.77 4.37 -6.74
C VAL A 72 -1.30 4.30 -6.30
N LEU A 73 -0.91 3.26 -5.55
CA LEU A 73 0.46 3.06 -5.08
C LEU A 73 1.51 2.99 -6.19
N SER A 74 1.15 2.51 -7.39
CA SER A 74 2.08 2.48 -8.54
C SER A 74 2.53 3.88 -8.99
N ARG A 75 1.74 4.91 -8.67
CA ARG A 75 2.01 6.32 -9.00
C ARG A 75 2.39 7.14 -7.77
N SER A 76 1.92 6.74 -6.60
CA SER A 76 2.04 7.47 -5.33
C SER A 76 2.58 6.58 -4.21
N SER A 77 3.79 6.04 -4.39
CA SER A 77 4.40 5.13 -3.42
C SER A 77 5.08 5.85 -2.24
N LYS A 78 5.16 7.18 -2.24
CA LYS A 78 5.78 8.00 -1.18
C LYS A 78 4.76 8.64 -0.25
N GLU A 79 3.49 8.45 -0.52
CA GLU A 79 2.38 9.08 0.16
C GLU A 79 1.85 8.15 1.26
N PHE A 80 1.54 8.71 2.42
CA PHE A 80 1.14 7.91 3.58
C PHE A 80 -0.23 7.22 3.39
N GLU A 81 -1.21 7.96 2.87
CA GLU A 81 -2.61 7.54 2.83
C GLU A 81 -2.85 6.24 2.04
N PRO A 82 -2.28 6.03 0.83
CA PRO A 82 -2.42 4.78 0.10
C PRO A 82 -1.92 3.56 0.90
N TRP A 83 -0.78 3.68 1.59
CA TRP A 83 -0.26 2.60 2.44
C TRP A 83 -1.10 2.39 3.69
N ALA A 84 -1.58 3.47 4.33
CA ALA A 84 -2.46 3.37 5.48
C ALA A 84 -3.78 2.67 5.12
N HIS A 85 -4.35 3.00 3.96
CA HIS A 85 -5.54 2.34 3.43
C HIS A 85 -5.28 0.86 3.08
N ARG A 86 -4.16 0.54 2.44
CA ARG A 86 -3.79 -0.84 2.15
C ARG A 86 -3.71 -1.69 3.42
N ARG A 87 -3.07 -1.17 4.47
CA ARG A 87 -2.99 -1.83 5.78
C ARG A 87 -4.37 -2.03 6.43
N PHE A 88 -5.31 -1.10 6.23
CA PHE A 88 -6.69 -1.27 6.66
C PHE A 88 -7.37 -2.46 5.95
N LEU A 89 -7.19 -2.60 4.63
CA LEU A 89 -7.75 -3.71 3.85
C LEU A 89 -7.15 -5.06 4.26
N LEU A 90 -5.83 -5.11 4.47
CA LEU A 90 -5.13 -6.36 4.83
C LEU A 90 -5.57 -6.94 6.19
N LYS A 91 -6.10 -6.12 7.09
CA LYS A 91 -6.71 -6.60 8.35
C LYS A 91 -8.01 -7.37 8.14
N ARG A 92 -8.62 -7.29 6.96
CA ARG A 92 -9.94 -7.82 6.64
C ARG A 92 -9.91 -9.02 5.70
N ILE A 93 -8.74 -9.35 5.14
CA ILE A 93 -8.57 -10.52 4.26
C ILE A 93 -7.78 -11.62 4.95
N LYS A 94 -7.96 -12.85 4.48
CA LYS A 94 -7.11 -13.96 4.91
C LYS A 94 -5.75 -13.88 4.23
N TRP A 95 -4.70 -14.08 5.03
CA TRP A 95 -3.35 -14.23 4.51
C TRP A 95 -3.22 -15.59 3.81
N THR A 96 -2.89 -15.54 2.53
CA THR A 96 -2.52 -16.71 1.71
C THR A 96 -1.11 -16.52 1.20
N THR A 97 -0.47 -17.59 0.72
CA THR A 97 0.82 -17.51 0.01
C THR A 97 0.76 -16.46 -1.11
N ARG A 98 -0.32 -16.48 -1.91
CA ARG A 98 -0.53 -15.52 -2.99
C ARG A 98 -0.63 -14.08 -2.49
N THR A 99 -1.34 -13.84 -1.40
CA THR A 99 -1.45 -12.51 -0.79
C THR A 99 -0.06 -12.00 -0.38
N LYS A 100 0.73 -12.82 0.33
CA LYS A 100 2.08 -12.45 0.77
C LYS A 100 2.98 -12.11 -0.41
N GLU A 101 2.97 -12.92 -1.47
CA GLU A 101 3.75 -12.68 -2.69
C GLU A 101 3.40 -11.36 -3.35
N VAL A 102 2.09 -11.05 -3.49
CA VAL A 102 1.62 -9.80 -4.07
C VAL A 102 2.09 -8.61 -3.24
N GLU A 103 1.97 -8.67 -1.91
CA GLU A 103 2.40 -7.58 -1.03
C GLU A 103 3.92 -7.38 -1.05
N VAL A 104 4.71 -8.46 -1.02
CA VAL A 104 6.18 -8.38 -1.15
C VAL A 104 6.59 -7.79 -2.50
N GLY A 105 5.92 -8.21 -3.59
CA GLY A 105 6.17 -7.68 -4.92
C GLY A 105 5.83 -6.19 -5.04
N LEU A 106 4.74 -5.75 -4.41
CA LEU A 106 4.37 -4.34 -4.35
C LEU A 106 5.41 -3.52 -3.58
N CYS A 107 5.85 -3.98 -2.40
CA CYS A 107 6.91 -3.32 -1.64
C CYS A 107 8.22 -3.24 -2.43
N SER A 108 8.60 -4.31 -3.12
CA SER A 108 9.84 -4.36 -3.91
C SER A 108 9.81 -3.36 -5.07
N LYS A 109 8.68 -3.25 -5.79
CA LYS A 109 8.50 -2.23 -6.84
C LYS A 109 8.59 -0.81 -6.27
N ALA A 110 7.95 -0.56 -5.13
CA ALA A 110 7.96 0.74 -4.47
C ALA A 110 9.36 1.14 -3.96
N ALA A 111 10.13 0.19 -3.43
CA ALA A 111 11.51 0.41 -2.98
C ALA A 111 12.49 0.58 -4.15
N ALA A 112 12.29 -0.12 -5.27
CA ALA A 112 13.11 0.05 -6.47
C ALA A 112 12.86 1.39 -7.17
N ALA A 113 11.61 1.86 -7.19
CA ALA A 113 11.26 3.16 -7.76
C ALA A 113 11.78 4.35 -6.94
N ASN A 114 11.85 4.18 -5.60
CA ASN A 114 12.26 5.21 -4.67
C ASN A 114 13.21 4.61 -3.63
N GLY A 115 14.50 4.90 -3.74
CA GLY A 115 15.48 4.47 -2.73
C GLY A 115 15.06 4.93 -1.33
N SER A 116 15.18 4.04 -0.34
CA SER A 116 14.79 4.30 1.06
C SER A 116 13.28 4.58 1.25
N ASN A 117 12.41 3.87 0.53
CA ASN A 117 10.96 3.97 0.74
C ASN A 117 10.53 3.38 2.10
N TYR A 118 10.51 4.23 3.12
CA TYR A 118 10.11 3.87 4.49
C TYR A 118 8.72 3.21 4.57
N TYR A 119 7.74 3.70 3.80
CA TYR A 119 6.39 3.16 3.84
C TYR A 119 6.32 1.74 3.29
N ALA A 120 7.07 1.45 2.21
CA ALA A 120 7.16 0.10 1.65
C ALA A 120 7.81 -0.88 2.62
N TRP A 121 8.93 -0.50 3.25
CA TRP A 121 9.63 -1.36 4.20
C TRP A 121 8.84 -1.59 5.49
N THR A 122 8.18 -0.56 6.02
CA THR A 122 7.27 -0.73 7.18
C THR A 122 6.03 -1.56 6.84
N HIS A 123 5.52 -1.49 5.62
CA HIS A 123 4.45 -2.39 5.17
C HIS A 123 4.93 -3.84 5.10
N ARG A 124 6.17 -4.05 4.68
CA ARG A 124 6.80 -5.38 4.59
C ARG A 124 6.93 -6.08 5.95
N ILE A 125 7.02 -5.33 7.06
CA ILE A 125 6.94 -5.85 8.44
C ILE A 125 5.60 -6.53 8.69
N ILE A 126 4.49 -5.95 8.21
CA ILE A 126 3.15 -6.54 8.40
C ILE A 126 3.03 -7.85 7.63
N VAL A 127 3.61 -7.91 6.42
CA VAL A 127 3.65 -9.15 5.64
C VAL A 127 4.47 -10.21 6.37
N ALA A 128 5.66 -9.85 6.86
CA ALA A 128 6.52 -10.75 7.64
C ALA A 128 5.84 -11.29 8.91
N ASN A 129 4.98 -10.50 9.57
CA ASN A 129 4.21 -10.98 10.72
C ASN A 129 3.26 -12.14 10.37
N SER A 130 2.83 -12.24 9.11
CA SER A 130 1.99 -13.35 8.61
C SER A 130 2.78 -14.57 8.11
N MET A 131 4.11 -14.48 8.08
CA MET A 131 4.98 -15.52 7.54
C MET A 131 5.37 -16.55 8.59
N ASN A 132 5.54 -17.80 8.15
CA ASN A 132 6.18 -18.86 8.93
C ASN A 132 7.73 -18.75 8.88
N THR A 133 8.43 -19.61 9.61
CA THR A 133 9.89 -19.57 9.72
C THR A 133 10.60 -19.74 8.37
N ASP A 134 10.16 -20.67 7.52
CA ASP A 134 10.79 -20.94 6.22
C ASP A 134 10.58 -19.76 5.25
N GLU A 135 9.37 -19.19 5.25
CA GLU A 135 9.05 -17.98 4.51
C GLU A 135 9.93 -16.79 4.97
N LEU A 136 10.14 -16.63 6.29
CA LEU A 136 11.01 -15.59 6.84
C LEU A 136 12.48 -15.77 6.46
N LEU A 137 12.98 -17.02 6.41
CA LEU A 137 14.33 -17.32 5.96
C LEU A 137 14.52 -16.93 4.49
N SER A 138 13.60 -17.35 3.61
CA SER A 138 13.60 -16.97 2.20
C SER A 138 13.50 -15.45 2.01
N GLU A 139 12.67 -14.80 2.81
CA GLU A 139 12.51 -13.34 2.78
C GLU A 139 13.81 -12.62 3.20
N ASN A 140 14.47 -13.08 4.26
CA ASN A 140 15.74 -12.52 4.69
C ASN A 140 16.84 -12.66 3.63
N GLU A 141 16.88 -13.76 2.88
CA GLU A 141 17.79 -13.93 1.73
C GLU A 141 17.50 -12.92 0.62
N LYS A 142 16.22 -12.72 0.26
CA LYS A 142 15.81 -11.72 -0.74
C LYS A 142 16.21 -10.30 -0.32
N VAL A 143 16.04 -9.96 0.96
CA VAL A 143 16.43 -8.65 1.50
C VAL A 143 17.95 -8.48 1.48
N LEU A 144 18.71 -9.52 1.81
CA LEU A 144 20.18 -9.50 1.70
C LEU A 144 20.64 -9.27 0.26
N GLN A 145 20.00 -9.92 -0.72
CA GLN A 145 20.27 -9.67 -2.15
C GLN A 145 19.93 -8.24 -2.57
N PHE A 146 18.82 -7.68 -2.07
CA PHE A 146 18.49 -6.27 -2.34
C PHE A 146 19.55 -5.32 -1.76
N LEU A 147 19.99 -5.57 -0.52
CA LEU A 147 20.96 -4.74 0.20
C LEU A 147 22.37 -4.78 -0.40
N SER A 148 22.78 -5.88 -1.06
CA SER A 148 24.08 -5.93 -1.73
C SER A 148 24.19 -4.91 -2.86
N LEU A 149 23.05 -4.51 -3.46
CA LEU A 149 22.96 -3.46 -4.47
C LEU A 149 22.61 -2.08 -3.87
N HIS A 150 21.98 -2.05 -2.69
CA HIS A 150 21.45 -0.83 -2.05
C HIS A 150 22.00 -0.63 -0.64
N VAL A 151 23.33 -0.62 -0.50
CA VAL A 151 24.01 -0.60 0.81
C VAL A 151 23.61 0.60 1.70
N ARG A 152 23.18 1.71 1.10
CA ARG A 152 22.77 2.94 1.81
C ARG A 152 21.28 2.97 2.20
N ASP A 153 20.49 1.96 1.88
CA ASP A 153 19.06 1.94 2.23
C ASP A 153 18.86 1.59 3.71
N CYS A 154 18.79 2.63 4.55
CA CYS A 154 18.60 2.48 5.99
C CYS A 154 17.28 1.78 6.34
N SER A 155 16.23 1.93 5.52
CA SER A 155 14.93 1.31 5.78
C SER A 155 14.96 -0.19 5.52
N ALA A 156 15.68 -0.62 4.48
CA ALA A 156 15.93 -2.03 4.18
C ALA A 156 16.79 -2.69 5.27
N TRP A 157 17.83 -2.00 5.77
CA TRP A 157 18.64 -2.49 6.89
C TRP A 157 17.81 -2.65 8.17
N HIS A 158 16.97 -1.67 8.49
CA HIS A 158 16.06 -1.76 9.63
C HIS A 158 15.11 -2.96 9.50
N TYR A 159 14.53 -3.18 8.32
CA TYR A 159 13.69 -4.35 8.07
C TYR A 159 14.46 -5.67 8.23
N ARG A 160 15.70 -5.73 7.74
CA ARG A 160 16.54 -6.91 7.93
C ARG A 160 16.85 -7.19 9.40
N ARG A 161 17.15 -6.17 10.21
CA ARG A 161 17.32 -6.33 11.67
C ARG A 161 16.06 -6.94 12.28
N TYR A 162 14.89 -6.43 11.92
CA TYR A 162 13.61 -6.98 12.36
C TYR A 162 13.43 -8.47 11.98
N LEU A 163 13.77 -8.86 10.75
CA LEU A 163 13.71 -10.27 10.32
C LEU A 163 14.64 -11.16 11.15
N LEU A 164 15.87 -10.72 11.40
CA LEU A 164 16.85 -11.47 12.18
C LEU A 164 16.42 -11.62 13.65
N GLN A 165 15.80 -10.59 14.25
CA GLN A 165 15.19 -10.69 15.58
C GLN A 165 14.05 -11.70 15.60
N ARG A 166 13.15 -11.65 14.61
CA ARG A 166 12.05 -12.62 14.42
C ARG A 166 12.53 -14.07 14.26
N LEU A 167 13.70 -14.25 13.66
CA LEU A 167 14.35 -15.56 13.48
C LEU A 167 15.19 -15.99 14.70
N GLY A 168 15.25 -15.19 15.77
CA GLY A 168 16.08 -15.47 16.95
C GLY A 168 17.59 -15.37 16.70
N ARG A 169 18.01 -14.73 15.60
CA ARG A 169 19.41 -14.59 15.16
C ARG A 169 20.08 -13.30 15.64
N LEU A 170 19.31 -12.39 16.24
CA LEU A 170 19.80 -11.21 16.95
C LEU A 170 19.14 -11.16 18.32
N LYS A 171 19.95 -10.95 19.36
CA LYS A 171 19.43 -10.65 20.70
C LYS A 171 18.99 -9.18 20.73
N GLU A 172 17.93 -8.87 21.46
CA GLU A 172 17.61 -7.48 21.78
C GLU A 172 18.70 -6.93 22.70
N ASP A 173 19.27 -5.78 22.34
CA ASP A 173 20.11 -5.01 23.25
C ASP A 173 19.18 -4.53 24.38
N ARG A 174 19.25 -5.18 25.54
CA ARG A 174 18.58 -4.74 26.77
C ARG A 174 19.41 -3.66 27.45
#